data_AF-A0A959HBA7-F1
#
_entry.id   AF-A0A959HBA7-F1
#
_cell.length_a   1.000
_cell.length_b   1.000
_cell.length_c   1.000
_cell.angle_alpha   90.00
_cell.angle_beta   90.00
_cell.angle_gamma   90.00
#
_symmetry.space_group_name_H-M   'P 1'
#
loop_
_entity.id
_entity.type
_entity.pdbx_description
1 polymer ?
#
loop_
_entity_poly.entity_id
_entity_poly.type
_entity_poly.pdbx_seq_one_letter_code
_entity_poly.pdbx_strand_id
1 'polypeptide(L)'
;EQSLQKPYSEATAQLIDQEVHNLVEFAYERTKKVLREHREELEKLAQLLLKKEVVFKKDLVEVFGERPYEVKEEEESEVVDEGDGE
;
A
#
# COMPACT_ATOMS: atom_id res chain seq x y z
N GLU A 1 28.16 3.75 27.27
CA GLU A 1 27.11 2.80 26.87
C GLU A 1 25.78 3.28 27.46
N GLN A 2 24.89 3.81 26.63
CA GLN A 2 23.56 4.20 27.11
C GLN A 2 22.70 2.94 27.16
N SER A 3 22.23 2.58 28.35
CA SER A 3 21.39 1.41 28.60
C SER A 3 20.17 1.43 27.68
N LEU A 4 20.09 0.45 26.78
CA LEU A 4 18.95 0.12 25.91
C LEU A 4 17.76 -0.45 26.72
N GLN A 5 17.42 0.17 27.84
CA GLN A 5 16.17 -0.14 28.55
C GLN A 5 15.11 0.85 28.11
N LYS A 6 14.01 0.30 27.57
CA LYS A 6 12.80 1.04 27.22
C LYS A 6 12.37 1.89 28.45
N PRO A 7 12.14 3.21 28.31
CA PRO A 7 11.88 4.12 29.44
C PRO A 7 10.42 4.01 29.94
N TYR A 8 9.91 2.80 30.12
CA TYR A 8 8.55 2.53 30.55
C TYR A 8 8.43 1.13 31.18
N SER A 9 7.36 0.93 31.94
CA SER A 9 7.13 -0.34 32.64
C SER A 9 6.86 -1.48 31.66
N GLU A 10 7.07 -2.72 32.11
CA GLU A 10 6.77 -3.91 31.30
C GLU A 10 5.28 -3.98 30.93
N ALA A 11 4.39 -3.58 31.85
CA ALA A 11 2.96 -3.47 31.59
C ALA A 11 2.66 -2.43 30.49
N THR A 12 3.38 -1.31 30.46
CA THR A 12 3.28 -0.31 29.39
C THR A 12 3.80 -0.85 28.07
N ALA A 13 4.89 -1.64 28.08
CA ALA A 13 5.42 -2.29 26.89
C ALA A 13 4.40 -3.26 26.28
N GLN A 14 3.77 -4.10 27.11
CA GLN A 14 2.72 -5.04 26.68
C GLN A 14 1.52 -4.30 26.08
N LEU A 15 1.10 -3.18 26.68
CA LEU A 15 0.02 -2.37 26.15
C LEU A 15 0.37 -1.78 24.78
N ILE A 16 1.59 -1.28 24.60
CA ILE A 16 2.06 -0.76 23.31
C ILE A 16 2.01 -1.87 22.24
N ASP A 17 2.56 -3.05 22.54
CA ASP A 17 2.60 -4.16 21.57
C ASP A 17 1.17 -4.60 21.18
N GLN A 18 0.24 -4.61 22.14
CA GLN A 18 -1.17 -4.91 21.86
C GLN A 18 -1.83 -3.87 20.95
N GLU A 19 -1.60 -2.58 21.18
CA GLU A 19 -2.17 -1.51 20.34
C GLU A 19 -1.56 -1.51 18.93
N VAL A 20 -0.26 -1.80 18.82
CA VAL A 20 0.39 -1.98 17.51
C VAL A 20 -0.23 -3.14 16.76
N HIS A 21 -0.44 -4.29 17.43
CA HIS A 21 -1.11 -5.43 16.82
C HIS A 21 -2.53 -5.08 16.34
N ASN A 22 -3.32 -4.42 17.19
CA ASN A 22 -4.68 -3.99 16.86
C ASN A 22 -4.70 -3.04 15.66
N LEU A 23 -3.75 -2.11 15.58
CA LEU A 23 -3.62 -1.18 14.46
C LEU A 23 -3.31 -1.90 13.14
N VAL A 24 -2.38 -2.86 13.17
CA VAL A 24 -2.02 -3.66 11.99
C VAL A 24 -3.21 -4.48 11.53
N GLU A 25 -3.91 -5.16 12.46
CA GLU A 25 -5.09 -5.96 12.13
C GLU A 25 -6.22 -5.10 11.54
N PHE A 26 -6.45 -3.92 12.12
CA PHE A 26 -7.42 -2.96 11.59
C PHE A 26 -7.08 -2.54 10.16
N ALA A 27 -5.82 -2.18 9.90
CA ALA A 27 -5.38 -1.80 8.56
C ALA A 27 -5.49 -2.95 7.56
N TYR A 28 -5.21 -4.19 8.00
CA TYR A 28 -5.33 -5.39 7.19
C TYR A 28 -6.78 -5.67 6.79
N GLU A 29 -7.71 -5.68 7.76
CA GLU A 29 -9.13 -5.89 7.48
C GLU A 29 -9.73 -4.78 6.62
N ARG A 30 -9.37 -3.52 6.90
CA ARG A 30 -9.79 -2.38 6.08
C ARG A 30 -9.31 -2.53 4.64
N THR A 31 -8.04 -2.90 4.44
CA THR A 31 -7.49 -3.11 3.09
C THR A 31 -8.19 -4.24 2.37
N LYS A 32 -8.40 -5.39 3.02
CA LYS A 32 -9.16 -6.51 2.45
C LYS A 32 -10.57 -6.10 2.06
N LYS A 33 -11.24 -5.30 2.89
CA LYS A 33 -12.57 -4.79 2.59
C LYS A 33 -12.57 -3.94 1.32
N VAL A 34 -11.65 -2.99 1.21
CA VAL A 34 -11.49 -2.14 0.00
C VAL A 34 -11.25 -3.00 -1.24
N LEU A 35 -10.34 -3.98 -1.17
CA LEU A 35 -10.03 -4.86 -2.31
C LEU A 35 -11.21 -5.76 -2.70
N ARG A 36 -12.04 -6.18 -1.73
CA ARG A 36 -13.26 -6.97 -2.00
C ARG A 36 -14.38 -6.12 -2.58
N GLU A 37 -14.54 -4.89 -2.10
CA GLU A 37 -15.53 -3.95 -2.61
C GLU A 37 -15.23 -3.56 -4.08
N HIS A 38 -13.95 -3.40 -4.43
CA HIS A 38 -13.48 -3.06 -5.78
C HIS A 38 -12.89 -4.26 -6.54
N ARG A 39 -13.47 -5.45 -6.33
CA ARG A 39 -12.95 -6.72 -6.88
C ARG A 39 -12.96 -6.74 -8.41
N GLU A 40 -13.96 -6.11 -9.03
CA GLU A 40 -14.09 -6.08 -10.50
C GLU A 40 -13.02 -5.19 -11.13
N GLU A 41 -12.77 -4.01 -10.57
CA GLU A 41 -11.73 -3.10 -11.03
C GLU A 41 -10.33 -3.68 -10.81
N LEU A 42 -10.11 -4.38 -9.70
CA LEU A 42 -8.88 -5.13 -9.44
C LEU A 42 -8.65 -6.21 -10.51
N GLU A 43 -9.69 -6.96 -10.88
CA GLU A 43 -9.61 -7.99 -11.92
C GLU A 43 -9.31 -7.37 -13.30
N LYS A 44 -9.95 -6.23 -13.62
CA LYS A 44 -9.66 -5.48 -14.86
C LYS A 44 -8.20 -5.04 -14.92
N LEU A 45 -7.65 -4.50 -13.82
CA LEU A 45 -6.24 -4.12 -13.75
C LEU A 45 -5.32 -5.34 -13.91
N ALA A 46 -5.62 -6.45 -13.26
CA ALA A 46 -4.84 -7.68 -13.38
C ALA A 46 -4.83 -8.21 -14.82
N GLN A 47 -5.98 -8.22 -15.50
CA GLN A 47 -6.07 -8.60 -16.91
C GLN A 47 -5.33 -7.64 -17.84
N LEU A 48 -5.30 -6.35 -17.50
CA LEU A 48 -4.54 -5.35 -18.24
C LEU A 48 -3.04 -5.60 -18.09
N LEU A 49 -2.56 -5.87 -16.87
CA LEU A 49 -1.15 -6.17 -16.59
C LEU A 49 -0.66 -7.44 -17.30
N LEU A 50 -1.53 -8.45 -17.48
CA LEU A 50 -1.21 -9.63 -18.27
C LEU A 50 -1.03 -9.33 -19.77
N LYS A 51 -1.62 -8.24 -20.28
CA LYS A 51 -1.50 -7.81 -21.68
C LYS A 51 -0.42 -6.75 -21.87
N LYS A 52 -0.18 -5.94 -20.86
CA LYS A 52 0.73 -4.78 -20.86
C LYS A 52 1.52 -4.80 -19.56
N GLU A 53 2.81 -5.12 -19.64
CA GLU A 53 3.69 -5.28 -18.48
C GLU A 53 3.81 -4.01 -17.63
N VAL A 54 3.65 -2.83 -18.24
CA VAL A 54 3.72 -1.53 -17.57
C VAL A 54 2.45 -0.73 -17.83
N VAL A 55 1.77 -0.30 -16.77
CA VAL A 55 0.58 0.58 -16.83
C VAL A 55 0.91 1.97 -16.30
N PHE A 56 0.40 3.00 -16.98
CA PHE A 56 0.59 4.40 -16.63
C PHE A 56 -0.68 5.00 -16.03
N LYS A 57 -0.57 6.23 -15.51
CA LYS A 57 -1.69 6.98 -14.92
C LYS A 57 -2.95 6.99 -15.79
N LYS A 58 -2.82 7.11 -17.12
CA LYS A 58 -3.96 7.10 -18.06
C LYS A 58 -4.70 5.76 -18.03
N ASP A 59 -3.96 4.65 -18.02
CA ASP A 59 -4.54 3.30 -17.96
C ASP A 59 -5.30 3.09 -16.63
N LEU A 60 -4.78 3.63 -15.52
CA LEU A 60 -5.45 3.57 -14.22
C LEU A 60 -6.75 4.38 -14.20
N VAL A 61 -6.79 5.54 -14.87
CA VAL A 61 -8.02 6.33 -15.00
C VAL A 61 -9.06 5.60 -15.85
N GLU A 62 -8.65 4.85 -16.86
CA GLU A 62 -9.58 4.01 -17.65
C GLU A 62 -10.19 2.87 -16.81
N VAL A 63 -9.43 2.31 -15.85
CA VAL A 63 -9.89 1.21 -14.99
C VAL A 63 -10.72 1.71 -13.80
N PHE A 64 -10.25 2.74 -13.10
CA PHE A 64 -10.80 3.20 -11.82
C PHE A 64 -11.56 4.54 -11.91
N GLY A 65 -11.52 5.22 -13.05
CA GLY A 65 -12.06 6.57 -13.22
C GLY A 65 -11.12 7.67 -12.73
N GLU A 66 -11.59 8.92 -12.79
CA GLU A 66 -10.84 10.06 -12.27
C GLU A 66 -10.76 10.02 -10.74
N ARG A 67 -9.60 10.42 -10.20
CA ARG A 67 -9.38 10.43 -8.77
C ARG A 67 -10.27 11.52 -8.13
N PRO A 68 -11.06 11.20 -7.09
CA PRO A 68 -12.03 12.15 -6.51
C PRO A 68 -11.39 13.22 -5.60
N TYR A 69 -10.06 13.31 -5.53
CA TYR A 69 -9.33 14.28 -4.71
C TYR A 69 -8.07 14.76 -5.43
N GLU A 70 -7.71 16.02 -5.16
CA GLU A 70 -6.49 16.63 -5.69
C GLU A 70 -5.25 15.94 -5.13
N VAL A 71 -4.32 15.61 -6.01
CA VAL A 71 -3.01 15.09 -5.67
C VAL A 71 -2.02 16.22 -5.83
N LYS A 72 -1.25 16.54 -4.78
CA LYS A 72 -0.05 17.37 -4.95
C LYS A 72 0.92 16.54 -5.77
N GLU A 73 1.30 17.02 -6.95
CA GLU A 73 2.26 16.34 -7.82
C GLU A 73 3.62 16.32 -7.10
N GLU A 74 3.89 15.21 -6.40
CA GLU A 74 5.25 14.83 -6.05
C GLU A 74 5.81 14.16 -7.30
N GLU A 75 6.90 14.72 -7.82
CA GLU A 75 7.56 14.34 -9.07
C GLU A 75 7.74 12.82 -9.17
N GLU A 76 7.37 12.26 -10.31
CA GLU A 76 7.54 10.84 -10.63
C GLU A 76 8.98 10.43 -10.34
N SER A 77 9.19 9.59 -9.31
CA SER A 77 10.45 8.86 -9.20
C SER A 77 10.49 7.92 -10.40
N GLU A 78 11.43 8.19 -11.31
CA GLU A 78 11.74 7.34 -12.45
C GLU A 78 11.92 5.92 -11.94
N VAL A 79 11.03 5.03 -12.39
CA VAL A 79 11.21 3.59 -12.18
C VAL A 79 12.44 3.23 -13.02
N VAL A 80 13.57 3.01 -12.35
CA VAL A 80 14.78 2.48 -12.98
C VAL A 80 14.43 1.07 -13.43
N ASP A 81 14.30 0.93 -14.75
CA ASP A 81 14.27 -0.34 -15.45
C ASP A 81 15.64 -1.02 -15.25
N GLU A 82 15.80 -1.76 -14.15
CA GLU A 82 16.80 -2.82 -14.10
C GLU A 82 16.24 -4.00 -14.89
N GLY A 83 16.29 -3.85 -16.22
CA GLY A 83 16.26 -4.97 -17.13
C GLY A 83 17.49 -5.83 -16.87
N ASP A 84 17.34 -6.85 -16.03
CA ASP A 84 18.27 -7.98 -16.00
C ASP A 84 18.07 -8.78 -17.30
N GLY A 85 18.73 -8.29 -18.35
CA GLY A 85 19.09 -9.07 -19.52
C GLY A 85 20.41 -9.80 -19.24
N GLU A 86 20.31 -11.05 -18.80
CA GLU A 86 21.02 -12.27 -19.27
C GLU A 86 20.79 -13.45 -18.31
#